data_AF-A0A4U5MMH9-F1
#
_entry.id   AF-A0A4U5MMH9-F1
#
_cell.length_a   1.000
_cell.length_b   1.000
_cell.length_c   1.000
_cell.angle_alpha   90.00
_cell.angle_beta   90.00
_cell.angle_gamma   90.00
#
_symmetry.space_group_name_H-M   'P 1'
#
loop_
_entity.id
_entity.type
_entity.pdbx_description
1 polymer ?
#
loop_
_entity_poly.entity_id
_entity_poly.type
_entity_poly.pdbx_seq_one_letter_code
_entity_poly.pdbx_strand_id
1 'polypeptide(L)'
;MKILRPQAFGRIRSAKVAFNQEIVLTRRVAPRLLQNMNLGLFAGIIGAFLTWVVIDSAGQRIRLMSVAGLVMYLILSILVSANPARIKWRPVIGGILLQFCVGLLVLRWPQGNQAFRWLSNQVVTFLDYTAKGTFFTYGFIANPPSEICGFGSVFVYTSLQIIIYFGAIVSVLYYLGVIEAVLSRIAWVMQYTVGTTAAESLNAAACIFLGQTEAAILIEPSLGTMTDSEIHAVMTAGFACIAGSLFSAYISFGACPQYLLSATVMSAAVSLAVSKIIYPEIQESKQKDMKSFKFNSRGHNNVLECISDGAVHSAQFVAAITANLIVYLALLALLNSVLGFFGTLVDYPELTFNKILGYVFFPLAYMMGASDAVDPAVQIDETMKVAELMGMKTALNEFIAYQQLSQWKSDGTLKGTRAQTIATYALCGFSNISMIGSQIGILSTMCPKRKSVFARVAVRALIAGTFSCFMTACVAGILIDEPLSCNSAASNGCVRLERMNFNNTAEFDYEL
;
A
#
# COMPACT_ATOMS: atom_id res chain seq x y z
N MET A 1 -4.08 -38.67 -6.15
CA MET A 1 -4.71 -37.47 -5.55
C MET A 1 -6.20 -37.75 -5.31
N LYS A 2 -6.61 -37.96 -4.05
CA LYS A 2 -8.03 -38.10 -3.69
C LYS A 2 -8.70 -36.72 -3.81
N ILE A 3 -9.60 -36.63 -4.77
CA ILE A 3 -10.46 -35.48 -5.06
C ILE A 3 -11.12 -34.98 -3.76
N LEU A 4 -10.98 -33.69 -3.47
CA LEU A 4 -11.64 -33.01 -2.35
C LEU A 4 -13.13 -33.33 -2.36
N ARG A 5 -13.64 -33.96 -1.29
CA ARG A 5 -15.03 -34.43 -1.19
C ARG A 5 -16.02 -33.26 -1.29
N PRO A 6 -17.18 -33.45 -1.97
CA PRO A 6 -18.27 -32.45 -2.05
C PRO A 6 -18.86 -32.01 -0.69
N GLN A 7 -18.57 -32.73 0.39
CA GLN A 7 -18.98 -32.35 1.76
C GLN A 7 -18.32 -31.05 2.27
N ALA A 8 -17.12 -30.70 1.80
CA ALA A 8 -16.46 -29.44 2.17
C ALA A 8 -17.17 -28.21 1.58
N PHE A 9 -17.64 -28.31 0.34
CA PHE A 9 -18.45 -27.26 -0.32
C PHE A 9 -19.80 -27.05 0.35
N GLY A 10 -20.43 -28.14 0.84
CA GLY A 10 -21.68 -28.06 1.61
C GLY A 10 -21.51 -27.28 2.92
N ARG A 11 -20.40 -27.50 3.64
CA ARG A 11 -20.08 -26.77 4.88
C ARG A 11 -19.80 -25.28 4.66
N ILE A 12 -19.19 -24.91 3.53
CA ILE A 12 -18.95 -23.49 3.18
C ILE A 12 -20.28 -22.79 2.84
N ARG A 13 -21.18 -23.46 2.12
CA ARG A 13 -22.53 -22.91 1.83
C ARG A 13 -23.38 -22.77 3.09
N SER A 14 -23.37 -23.74 4.01
CA SER A 14 -24.10 -23.63 5.26
C SER A 14 -23.50 -22.56 6.20
N ALA A 15 -22.17 -22.41 6.22
CA ALA A 15 -21.52 -21.28 6.88
C ALA A 15 -21.97 -19.93 6.29
N LYS A 16 -22.12 -19.81 4.96
CA LYS A 16 -22.64 -18.60 4.29
C LYS A 16 -24.07 -18.25 4.74
N VAL A 17 -24.92 -19.24 5.02
CA VAL A 17 -26.30 -19.03 5.50
C VAL A 17 -26.34 -18.62 6.97
N ALA A 18 -25.60 -19.31 7.86
CA ALA A 18 -25.48 -18.94 9.27
C ALA A 18 -24.85 -17.54 9.45
N PHE A 19 -23.84 -17.23 8.63
CA PHE A 19 -23.18 -15.93 8.55
C PHE A 19 -24.13 -14.81 8.15
N ASN A 20 -25.06 -15.07 7.22
CA ASN A 20 -26.09 -14.10 6.83
C ASN A 20 -27.12 -13.85 7.94
N GLN A 21 -27.41 -14.82 8.80
CA GLN A 21 -28.33 -14.65 9.94
C GLN A 21 -27.71 -13.83 11.08
N GLU A 22 -26.43 -14.03 11.43
CA GLU A 22 -25.75 -13.21 12.44
C GLU A 22 -25.63 -11.73 12.03
N ILE A 23 -25.42 -11.45 10.73
CA ILE A 23 -25.43 -10.09 10.17
C ILE A 23 -26.76 -9.39 10.43
N VAL A 24 -27.88 -10.10 10.33
CA VAL A 24 -29.22 -9.53 10.50
C VAL A 24 -29.48 -9.16 11.97
N LEU A 25 -28.98 -9.96 12.91
CA LEU A 25 -29.13 -9.72 14.36
C LEU A 25 -28.26 -8.55 14.85
N THR A 26 -26.98 -8.49 14.46
CA THR A 26 -26.10 -7.35 14.81
C THR A 26 -26.53 -6.04 14.12
N ARG A 27 -27.14 -6.11 12.93
CA ARG A 27 -27.71 -4.94 12.22
C ARG A 27 -28.87 -4.25 12.93
N ARG A 28 -29.62 -4.91 13.81
CA ARG A 28 -30.78 -4.28 14.49
C ARG A 28 -30.37 -3.48 15.73
N VAL A 29 -29.28 -3.86 16.39
CA VAL A 29 -28.89 -3.29 17.69
C VAL A 29 -27.91 -2.11 17.53
N ALA A 30 -26.94 -2.21 16.62
CA ALA A 30 -25.90 -1.19 16.44
C ALA A 30 -26.39 0.21 15.99
N PRO A 31 -27.30 0.37 15.00
CA PRO A 31 -27.62 1.69 14.47
C PRO A 31 -28.30 2.61 15.48
N ARG A 32 -29.01 2.08 16.49
CA ARG A 32 -29.69 2.89 17.51
C ARG A 32 -28.73 3.56 18.51
N LEU A 33 -27.54 3.01 18.71
CA LEU A 33 -26.56 3.56 19.66
C LEU A 33 -25.82 4.77 19.07
N LEU A 34 -25.47 4.75 17.78
CA LEU A 34 -24.69 5.83 17.13
C LEU A 34 -25.54 6.92 16.47
N GLN A 35 -26.77 6.63 16.03
CA GLN A 35 -27.69 7.68 15.52
C GLN A 35 -28.14 8.65 16.62
N ASN A 36 -28.06 8.24 17.88
CA ASN A 36 -28.40 9.03 19.06
C ASN A 36 -27.16 9.55 19.83
N MET A 37 -25.94 9.43 19.27
CA MET A 37 -24.77 10.03 19.91
C MET A 37 -24.84 11.55 19.74
N ASN A 38 -25.13 12.25 20.84
CA ASN A 38 -25.09 13.70 20.92
C ASN A 38 -23.74 14.23 20.43
N LEU A 39 -23.76 15.37 19.72
CA LEU A 39 -22.57 16.10 19.26
C LEU A 39 -21.53 16.29 20.40
N GLY A 40 -22.00 16.44 21.64
CA GLY A 40 -21.16 16.53 22.84
C GLY A 40 -20.38 15.25 23.18
N LEU A 41 -20.94 14.05 22.95
CA LEU A 41 -20.22 12.79 23.16
C LEU A 41 -19.13 12.61 22.09
N PHE A 42 -19.40 13.01 20.85
CA PHE A 42 -18.42 12.97 19.77
C PHE A 42 -17.27 13.96 20.01
N ALA A 43 -17.58 15.18 20.43
CA ALA A 43 -16.59 16.17 20.84
C ALA A 43 -15.78 15.70 22.06
N GLY A 44 -16.43 15.03 23.02
CA GLY A 44 -15.77 14.44 24.19
C GLY A 44 -14.77 13.34 23.83
N ILE A 45 -15.13 12.44 22.91
CA ILE A 45 -14.22 11.38 22.44
C ILE A 45 -13.00 11.98 21.72
N ILE A 46 -13.23 12.97 20.84
CA ILE A 46 -12.13 13.66 20.14
C ILE A 46 -11.24 14.41 21.13
N GLY A 47 -11.83 15.11 22.11
CA GLY A 47 -11.09 15.81 23.15
C GLY A 47 -10.24 14.87 24.00
N ALA A 48 -10.82 13.77 24.48
CA ALA A 48 -10.09 12.74 25.23
C ALA A 48 -8.97 12.11 24.39
N PHE A 49 -9.24 11.86 23.12
CA PHE A 49 -8.28 11.32 22.16
C PHE A 49 -7.09 12.26 21.95
N LEU A 50 -7.35 13.54 21.65
CA LEU A 50 -6.31 14.55 21.46
C LEU A 50 -5.49 14.74 22.75
N THR A 51 -6.16 14.74 23.90
CA THR A 51 -5.49 14.83 25.20
C THR A 51 -4.57 13.63 25.43
N TRP A 52 -5.02 12.41 25.11
CA TRP A 52 -4.20 11.21 25.20
C TRP A 52 -2.98 11.27 24.28
N VAL A 53 -3.14 11.71 23.04
CA VAL A 53 -2.02 11.87 22.09
C VAL A 53 -1.00 12.87 22.61
N VAL A 54 -1.44 14.00 23.18
CA VAL A 54 -0.53 15.02 23.74
C VAL A 54 0.21 14.48 24.95
N ILE A 55 -0.47 13.74 25.84
CA ILE A 55 0.16 13.12 27.03
C ILE A 55 1.16 12.04 26.61
N ASP A 56 0.80 11.14 25.69
CA ASP A 56 1.68 10.08 25.17
C ASP A 56 2.90 10.67 24.44
N SER A 57 2.72 11.80 23.75
CA SER A 57 3.78 12.49 23.00
C SER A 57 4.62 13.44 23.85
N ALA A 58 4.24 13.72 25.10
CA ALA A 58 4.90 14.73 25.94
C ALA A 58 6.38 14.43 26.20
N GLY A 59 6.77 13.14 26.19
CA GLY A 59 8.16 12.70 26.35
C GLY A 59 9.01 12.72 25.08
N GLN A 60 8.41 12.85 23.88
CA GLN A 60 9.12 12.77 22.60
C GLN A 60 8.61 13.83 21.61
N ARG A 61 9.31 14.97 21.53
CA ARG A 61 8.92 16.12 20.67
C ARG A 61 8.72 15.75 19.20
N ILE A 62 9.43 14.74 18.69
CA ILE A 62 9.32 14.30 17.30
C ILE A 62 7.94 13.71 16.96
N ARG A 63 7.22 13.15 17.94
CA ARG A 63 5.85 12.67 17.73
C ARG A 63 4.86 13.81 17.56
N LEU A 64 5.07 14.90 18.30
CA LEU A 64 4.29 16.13 18.12
C LEU A 64 4.51 16.74 16.73
N MET A 65 5.72 16.61 16.16
CA MET A 65 5.95 16.96 14.77
C MET A 65 5.08 16.10 13.85
N SER A 66 5.04 14.77 14.00
CA SER A 66 4.15 13.91 13.21
C SER A 66 2.66 14.28 13.36
N VAL A 67 2.20 14.72 14.55
CA VAL A 67 0.85 15.28 14.73
C VAL A 67 0.67 16.56 13.90
N ALA A 68 1.65 17.48 13.94
CA ALA A 68 1.63 18.69 13.14
C ALA A 68 1.64 18.39 11.62
N GLY A 69 2.37 17.36 11.18
CA GLY A 69 2.32 16.84 9.82
C GLY A 69 0.93 16.35 9.43
N LEU A 70 0.26 15.58 10.29
CA LEU A 70 -1.12 15.13 10.05
C LEU A 70 -2.07 16.31 9.88
N VAL A 71 -1.98 17.32 10.75
CA VAL A 71 -2.79 18.56 10.65
C VAL A 71 -2.45 19.33 9.37
N MET A 72 -1.17 19.43 9.02
CA MET A 72 -0.73 20.08 7.78
C MET A 72 -1.34 19.39 6.55
N TYR A 73 -1.31 18.05 6.45
CA TYR A 73 -1.91 17.34 5.32
C TYR A 73 -3.43 17.50 5.25
N LEU A 74 -4.12 17.64 6.38
CA LEU A 74 -5.54 18.01 6.40
C LEU A 74 -5.76 19.41 5.83
N ILE A 75 -4.95 20.39 6.24
CA ILE A 75 -5.02 21.76 5.72
C ILE A 75 -4.74 21.76 4.21
N LEU A 76 -3.68 21.10 3.75
CA LEU A 76 -3.35 20.98 2.33
C LEU A 76 -4.48 20.30 1.54
N SER A 77 -5.13 19.28 2.12
CA SER A 77 -6.30 18.63 1.50
C SER A 77 -7.48 19.59 1.35
N ILE A 78 -7.72 20.48 2.32
CA ILE A 78 -8.76 21.50 2.25
C ILE A 78 -8.42 22.56 1.20
N LEU A 79 -7.15 22.98 1.11
CA LEU A 79 -6.69 23.97 0.13
C LEU A 79 -6.84 23.47 -1.32
N VAL A 80 -6.61 22.17 -1.55
CA VAL A 80 -6.78 21.54 -2.87
C VAL A 80 -8.22 21.03 -3.07
N SER A 81 -9.15 21.32 -2.15
CA SER A 81 -10.55 20.88 -2.28
C SER A 81 -11.26 21.53 -3.46
N ALA A 82 -12.12 20.77 -4.14
CA ALA A 82 -12.96 21.27 -5.20
C ALA A 82 -14.10 22.16 -4.65
N ASN A 83 -14.59 21.86 -3.44
CA ASN A 83 -15.73 22.54 -2.83
C ASN A 83 -15.61 22.55 -1.30
N PRO A 84 -14.68 23.34 -0.71
CA PRO A 84 -14.38 23.29 0.73
C PRO A 84 -15.60 23.59 1.62
N ALA A 85 -16.53 24.42 1.17
CA ALA A 85 -17.77 24.73 1.91
C ALA A 85 -18.76 23.54 2.00
N ARG A 86 -18.56 22.47 1.22
CA ARG A 86 -19.47 21.30 1.15
C ARG A 86 -18.87 20.06 1.80
N ILE A 87 -17.75 20.18 2.51
CA ILE A 87 -17.10 19.07 3.22
C ILE A 87 -18.04 18.55 4.31
N LYS A 88 -18.40 17.27 4.21
CA LYS A 88 -19.10 16.54 5.28
C LYS A 88 -18.06 15.96 6.22
N TRP A 89 -18.04 16.45 7.47
CA TRP A 89 -17.00 16.08 8.43
C TRP A 89 -17.12 14.66 8.99
N ARG A 90 -18.28 14.01 8.89
CA ARG A 90 -18.46 12.62 9.37
C ARG A 90 -17.51 11.63 8.68
N PRO A 91 -17.44 11.55 7.33
CA PRO A 91 -16.42 10.75 6.64
C PRO A 91 -14.98 11.12 6.99
N VAL A 92 -14.71 12.41 7.12
CA VAL A 92 -13.36 12.90 7.42
C VAL A 92 -12.88 12.41 8.77
N ILE A 93 -13.66 12.69 9.83
CA ILE A 93 -13.32 12.30 11.19
C ILE A 93 -13.38 10.77 11.33
N GLY A 94 -14.39 10.12 10.75
CA GLY A 94 -14.56 8.67 10.81
C GLY A 94 -13.39 7.92 10.18
N GLY A 95 -12.89 8.35 9.02
CA GLY A 95 -11.75 7.71 8.35
C GLY A 95 -10.42 7.92 9.08
N ILE A 96 -10.16 9.13 9.58
CA ILE A 96 -8.96 9.43 10.37
C ILE A 96 -8.97 8.66 11.70
N LEU A 97 -10.13 8.63 12.38
CA LEU A 97 -10.28 7.91 13.64
C LEU A 97 -10.15 6.40 13.41
N LEU A 98 -10.75 5.85 12.33
CA LEU A 98 -10.60 4.44 12.00
C LEU A 98 -9.15 4.08 11.68
N GLN A 99 -8.44 4.88 10.89
CA GLN A 99 -7.01 4.73 10.62
C GLN A 99 -6.21 4.70 11.93
N PHE A 100 -6.49 5.63 12.84
CA PHE A 100 -5.77 5.71 14.10
C PHE A 100 -6.09 4.54 15.04
N CYS A 101 -7.36 4.12 15.13
CA CYS A 101 -7.76 2.96 15.91
C CYS A 101 -7.09 1.68 15.40
N VAL A 102 -7.03 1.48 14.08
CA VAL A 102 -6.29 0.37 13.47
C VAL A 102 -4.81 0.50 13.82
N GLY A 103 -4.21 1.68 13.64
CA GLY A 103 -2.81 1.93 13.99
C GLY A 103 -2.50 1.60 15.45
N LEU A 104 -3.36 2.02 16.39
CA LEU A 104 -3.19 1.76 17.82
C LEU A 104 -3.26 0.26 18.09
N LEU A 105 -4.20 -0.45 17.46
CA LEU A 105 -4.35 -1.90 17.58
C LEU A 105 -3.12 -2.64 17.05
N VAL A 106 -2.58 -2.28 15.89
CA VAL A 106 -1.55 -3.07 15.20
C VAL A 106 -0.10 -2.61 15.46
N LEU A 107 0.10 -1.36 15.90
CA LEU A 107 1.42 -0.77 16.13
C LEU A 107 1.72 -0.59 17.61
N ARG A 108 0.75 -0.12 18.41
CA ARG A 108 0.95 0.27 19.82
C ARG A 108 0.60 -0.85 20.80
N TRP A 109 -0.54 -1.49 20.62
CA TRP A 109 -1.03 -2.51 21.55
C TRP A 109 -0.18 -3.79 21.43
N PRO A 110 0.50 -4.27 22.49
CA PRO A 110 1.48 -5.35 22.36
C PRO A 110 0.91 -6.65 21.78
N GLN A 111 -0.27 -7.07 22.23
CA GLN A 111 -0.94 -8.27 21.74
C GLN A 111 -1.40 -8.11 20.28
N GLY A 112 -1.92 -6.94 19.92
CA GLY A 112 -2.32 -6.65 18.55
C GLY A 112 -1.12 -6.56 17.61
N ASN A 113 -0.02 -5.95 18.04
CA ASN A 113 1.25 -5.92 17.33
C ASN A 113 1.80 -7.33 17.10
N GLN A 114 1.80 -8.19 18.14
CA GLN A 114 2.23 -9.59 18.01
C GLN A 114 1.35 -10.39 17.06
N ALA A 115 0.01 -10.25 17.16
CA ALA A 115 -0.93 -10.91 16.27
C ALA A 115 -0.72 -10.47 14.82
N PHE A 116 -0.46 -9.18 14.60
CA PHE A 116 -0.25 -8.63 13.26
C PHE A 116 1.11 -9.02 12.67
N ARG A 117 2.17 -9.12 13.49
CA ARG A 117 3.46 -9.71 13.11
C ARG A 117 3.30 -11.17 12.69
N TRP A 118 2.55 -11.95 13.47
CA TRP A 118 2.25 -13.34 13.12
C TRP A 118 1.53 -13.41 11.77
N LEU A 119 0.49 -12.58 11.58
CA LEU A 119 -0.25 -12.52 10.31
C LEU A 119 0.64 -12.13 9.14
N SER A 120 1.49 -11.11 9.29
CA SER A 120 2.42 -10.71 8.22
C SER A 120 3.41 -11.82 7.88
N ASN A 121 3.89 -12.57 8.89
CA ASN A 121 4.77 -13.70 8.66
C ASN A 121 4.06 -14.85 7.94
N GLN A 122 2.78 -15.11 8.24
CA GLN A 122 1.99 -16.10 7.49
C GLN A 122 1.82 -15.70 6.02
N VAL A 123 1.62 -14.41 5.74
CA VAL A 123 1.59 -13.90 4.37
C VAL A 123 2.93 -14.15 3.68
N VAL A 124 4.06 -13.86 4.34
CA VAL A 124 5.40 -14.13 3.79
C VAL A 124 5.58 -15.62 3.50
N THR A 125 5.30 -16.50 4.47
CA THR A 125 5.39 -17.96 4.28
C THR A 125 4.52 -18.45 3.13
N PHE A 126 3.32 -17.89 2.98
CA PHE A 126 2.45 -18.20 1.85
C PHE A 126 3.07 -17.78 0.51
N LEU A 127 3.66 -16.59 0.42
CA LEU A 127 4.29 -16.11 -0.80
C LEU A 127 5.60 -16.88 -1.12
N ASP A 128 6.32 -17.35 -0.10
CA ASP A 128 7.56 -18.13 -0.24
C ASP A 128 7.33 -19.49 -0.92
N TYR A 129 6.11 -20.03 -0.92
CA TYR A 129 5.80 -21.24 -1.69
C TYR A 129 6.04 -21.06 -3.20
N THR A 130 6.00 -19.82 -3.69
CA THR A 130 6.36 -19.47 -5.08
C THR A 130 7.78 -19.90 -5.43
N ALA A 131 8.70 -19.93 -4.45
CA ALA A 131 10.10 -20.31 -4.67
C ALA A 131 10.25 -21.73 -5.23
N LYS A 132 9.33 -22.65 -4.91
CA LYS A 132 9.33 -24.00 -5.49
C LYS A 132 9.02 -23.99 -6.98
N GLY A 133 8.06 -23.15 -7.39
CA GLY A 133 7.70 -22.96 -8.79
C GLY A 133 8.80 -22.29 -9.59
N THR A 134 9.34 -21.18 -9.07
CA THR A 134 10.40 -20.42 -9.76
C THR A 134 11.70 -21.21 -9.86
N PHE A 135 12.07 -21.98 -8.84
CA PHE A 135 13.23 -22.86 -8.91
C PHE A 135 13.09 -23.93 -9.98
N PHE A 136 11.90 -24.55 -10.11
CA PHE A 136 11.65 -25.52 -11.17
C PHE A 136 11.69 -24.88 -12.57
N THR A 137 11.11 -23.68 -12.74
CA THR A 137 10.99 -23.02 -14.05
C THR A 137 12.28 -22.32 -14.49
N TYR A 138 13.03 -21.71 -13.58
CA TYR A 138 14.17 -20.85 -13.88
C TYR A 138 15.50 -21.35 -13.31
N GLY A 139 15.51 -22.43 -12.51
CA GLY A 139 16.70 -22.99 -11.89
C GLY A 139 17.43 -21.98 -10.99
N PHE A 140 18.76 -21.94 -11.12
CA PHE A 140 19.65 -21.11 -10.30
C PHE A 140 19.43 -19.59 -10.51
N ILE A 141 18.81 -19.16 -11.60
CA ILE A 141 18.57 -17.73 -11.87
C ILE A 141 17.62 -17.14 -10.81
N ALA A 142 16.64 -17.93 -10.37
CA ALA A 142 15.68 -17.54 -9.34
C ALA A 142 16.16 -17.85 -7.91
N ASN A 143 17.15 -18.72 -7.74
CA ASN A 143 17.69 -19.04 -6.43
C ASN A 143 19.18 -19.36 -6.53
N PRO A 144 20.03 -18.32 -6.65
CA PRO A 144 21.47 -18.53 -6.75
C PRO A 144 22.02 -18.99 -5.39
N PRO A 145 23.12 -19.77 -5.39
CA PRO A 145 23.75 -20.22 -4.16
C PRO A 145 24.20 -19.03 -3.31
N SER A 146 23.71 -18.99 -2.06
CA SER A 146 23.96 -17.90 -1.11
C SER A 146 25.41 -17.77 -0.66
N GLU A 147 26.25 -18.77 -0.96
CA GLU A 147 27.66 -18.73 -0.58
C GLU A 147 28.49 -17.76 -1.42
N ILE A 148 28.00 -17.27 -2.56
CA ILE A 148 28.80 -16.43 -3.48
C ILE A 148 28.39 -14.96 -3.41
N CYS A 149 29.28 -14.08 -2.96
CA CYS A 149 29.02 -12.65 -2.95
C CYS A 149 28.85 -12.09 -4.37
N GLY A 150 27.86 -11.24 -4.56
CA GLY A 150 27.56 -10.60 -5.85
C GLY A 150 26.61 -11.40 -6.74
N PHE A 151 26.36 -12.67 -6.44
CA PHE A 151 25.30 -13.47 -7.08
C PHE A 151 23.97 -13.29 -6.36
N GLY A 152 23.38 -12.11 -6.52
CA GLY A 152 22.02 -11.83 -6.06
C GLY A 152 20.97 -12.44 -6.98
N SER A 153 19.83 -12.85 -6.43
CA SER A 153 18.71 -13.34 -7.24
C SER A 153 18.19 -12.23 -8.16
N VAL A 154 17.88 -12.56 -9.41
CA VAL A 154 17.40 -11.56 -10.37
C VAL A 154 15.95 -11.20 -10.07
N PHE A 155 15.69 -9.91 -9.79
CA PHE A 155 14.41 -9.38 -9.34
C PHE A 155 13.18 -9.88 -10.13
N VAL A 156 13.28 -9.92 -11.46
CA VAL A 156 12.18 -10.35 -12.35
C VAL A 156 11.87 -11.84 -12.20
N TYR A 157 12.88 -12.68 -11.97
CA TYR A 157 12.73 -14.14 -11.86
C TYR A 157 12.41 -14.61 -10.43
N THR A 158 12.46 -13.70 -9.45
CA THR A 158 12.10 -13.99 -8.05
C THR A 158 10.88 -13.20 -7.60
N SER A 159 11.06 -11.92 -7.35
CA SER A 159 10.10 -11.06 -6.67
C SER A 159 8.85 -10.83 -7.50
N LEU A 160 8.99 -10.63 -8.82
CA LEU A 160 7.83 -10.41 -9.69
C LEU A 160 7.04 -11.69 -9.98
N GLN A 161 7.64 -12.87 -9.86
CA GLN A 161 6.95 -14.15 -10.13
C GLN A 161 5.87 -14.46 -9.08
N ILE A 162 5.99 -13.86 -7.90
CA ILE A 162 5.00 -13.93 -6.83
C ILE A 162 3.64 -13.36 -7.28
N ILE A 163 3.64 -12.43 -8.24
CA ILE A 163 2.43 -11.88 -8.85
C ILE A 163 1.64 -12.99 -9.55
N ILE A 164 2.32 -13.88 -10.27
CA ILE A 164 1.68 -15.00 -10.99
C ILE A 164 1.01 -15.96 -10.01
N TYR A 165 1.74 -16.35 -8.97
CA TYR A 165 1.21 -17.22 -7.92
C TYR A 165 0.04 -16.57 -7.17
N PHE A 166 0.20 -15.31 -6.76
CA PHE A 166 -0.81 -14.59 -6.01
C PHE A 166 -2.09 -14.42 -6.83
N GLY A 167 -2.00 -14.02 -8.10
CA GLY A 167 -3.18 -13.81 -8.93
C GLY A 167 -3.92 -15.11 -9.28
N ALA A 168 -3.22 -16.24 -9.41
CA ALA A 168 -3.84 -17.56 -9.52
C ALA A 168 -4.68 -17.89 -8.26
N ILE A 169 -4.11 -17.67 -7.07
CA ILE A 169 -4.82 -17.92 -5.81
C ILE A 169 -5.98 -16.96 -5.59
N VAL A 170 -5.80 -15.67 -5.89
CA VAL A 170 -6.89 -14.68 -5.83
C VAL A 170 -8.05 -15.07 -6.74
N SER A 171 -7.77 -15.55 -7.96
CA SER A 171 -8.80 -16.05 -8.88
C SER A 171 -9.60 -17.20 -8.28
N VAL A 172 -8.92 -18.16 -7.62
CA VAL A 172 -9.59 -19.25 -6.88
C VAL A 172 -10.42 -18.73 -5.71
N LEU A 173 -9.87 -17.83 -4.89
CA LEU A 173 -10.59 -17.27 -3.74
C LEU A 173 -11.82 -16.45 -4.17
N TYR A 174 -11.76 -15.84 -5.36
CA TYR A 174 -12.89 -15.18 -5.99
C TYR A 174 -13.95 -16.19 -6.41
N TYR A 175 -13.57 -17.25 -7.13
CA TYR A 175 -14.48 -18.34 -7.53
C TYR A 175 -15.16 -19.02 -6.33
N LEU A 176 -14.45 -19.18 -5.22
CA LEU A 176 -14.99 -19.74 -3.98
C LEU A 176 -15.89 -18.75 -3.20
N GLY A 177 -15.90 -17.46 -3.58
CA GLY A 177 -16.64 -16.40 -2.88
C GLY A 177 -16.06 -15.99 -1.53
N VAL A 178 -14.80 -16.35 -1.25
CA VAL A 178 -14.10 -15.99 0.00
C VAL A 178 -13.79 -14.49 0.02
N ILE A 179 -13.29 -13.95 -1.10
CA ILE A 179 -12.99 -12.53 -1.24
C ILE A 179 -14.25 -11.69 -0.99
N GLU A 180 -15.38 -12.03 -1.60
CA GLU A 180 -16.65 -11.32 -1.39
C GLU A 180 -17.08 -11.34 0.09
N ALA A 181 -16.94 -12.49 0.76
CA ALA A 181 -17.32 -12.65 2.16
C ALA A 181 -16.45 -11.81 3.09
N VAL A 182 -15.14 -11.75 2.87
CA VAL A 182 -14.20 -10.95 3.68
C VAL A 182 -14.37 -9.46 3.39
N LEU A 183 -14.37 -9.07 2.11
CA LEU A 183 -14.44 -7.67 1.71
C LEU A 183 -15.76 -7.02 2.10
N SER A 184 -16.89 -7.74 1.99
CA SER A 184 -18.19 -7.20 2.43
C SER A 184 -18.22 -6.86 3.92
N ARG A 185 -17.46 -7.57 4.77
CA ARG A 185 -17.35 -7.28 6.20
C ARG A 185 -16.50 -6.04 6.46
N ILE A 186 -15.34 -5.95 5.84
CA ILE A 186 -14.45 -4.80 5.97
C ILE A 186 -15.15 -3.54 5.43
N ALA A 187 -15.79 -3.66 4.27
CA ALA A 187 -16.59 -2.60 3.66
C ALA A 187 -17.74 -2.16 4.56
N TRP A 188 -18.42 -3.09 5.24
CA TRP A 188 -19.48 -2.75 6.20
C TRP A 188 -18.93 -1.96 7.40
N VAL A 189 -17.77 -2.35 7.95
CA VAL A 189 -17.12 -1.61 9.04
C VAL A 189 -16.76 -0.19 8.59
N MET A 190 -16.16 -0.04 7.40
CA MET A 190 -15.83 1.27 6.82
C MET A 190 -17.10 2.10 6.56
N GLN A 191 -18.12 1.50 5.96
CA GLN A 191 -19.39 2.17 5.68
C GLN A 191 -20.05 2.69 6.96
N TYR A 192 -20.02 1.89 8.02
CA TYR A 192 -20.65 2.24 9.29
C TYR A 192 -19.90 3.37 10.00
N THR A 193 -18.58 3.27 10.07
CA THR A 193 -17.71 4.23 10.77
C THR A 193 -17.53 5.53 10.00
N VAL A 194 -17.20 5.45 8.71
CA VAL A 194 -16.94 6.60 7.84
C VAL A 194 -18.26 7.21 7.32
N GLY A 195 -19.29 6.40 7.06
CA GLY A 195 -20.55 6.90 6.50
C GLY A 195 -20.51 7.17 5.00
N THR A 196 -19.53 6.58 4.30
CA THR A 196 -19.42 6.51 2.84
C THR A 196 -20.44 5.55 2.24
N THR A 197 -20.53 5.50 0.91
CA THR A 197 -21.45 4.60 0.21
C THR A 197 -20.89 3.18 0.10
N ALA A 198 -21.75 2.22 -0.23
CA ALA A 198 -21.37 0.81 -0.26
C ALA A 198 -20.27 0.54 -1.29
N ALA A 199 -20.38 1.12 -2.49
CA ALA A 199 -19.44 0.89 -3.59
C ALA A 199 -18.05 1.46 -3.29
N GLU A 200 -17.95 2.70 -2.79
CA GLU A 200 -16.64 3.29 -2.48
C GLU A 200 -15.99 2.63 -1.25
N SER A 201 -16.78 2.21 -0.25
CA SER A 201 -16.26 1.47 0.92
C SER A 201 -15.80 0.07 0.55
N LEU A 202 -16.51 -0.60 -0.37
CA LEU A 202 -16.12 -1.89 -0.91
C LEU A 202 -14.84 -1.81 -1.72
N ASN A 203 -14.69 -0.78 -2.57
CA ASN A 203 -13.47 -0.55 -3.31
C ASN A 203 -12.28 -0.29 -2.38
N ALA A 204 -12.44 0.60 -1.39
CA ALA A 204 -11.39 0.87 -0.41
C ALA A 204 -10.98 -0.39 0.36
N ALA A 205 -11.94 -1.20 0.78
CA ALA A 205 -11.68 -2.49 1.42
C ALA A 205 -10.94 -3.47 0.48
N ALA A 206 -11.34 -3.53 -0.79
CA ALA A 206 -10.73 -4.39 -1.79
C ALA A 206 -9.27 -4.00 -2.08
N CYS A 207 -8.98 -2.69 -2.15
CA CYS A 207 -7.65 -2.17 -2.39
C CYS A 207 -6.62 -2.60 -1.33
N ILE A 208 -7.05 -2.99 -0.11
CA ILE A 208 -6.13 -3.54 0.92
C ILE A 208 -5.38 -4.78 0.42
N PHE A 209 -6.06 -5.64 -0.36
CA PHE A 209 -5.52 -6.95 -0.77
C PHE A 209 -5.29 -7.06 -2.27
N LEU A 210 -6.20 -6.51 -3.07
CA LEU A 210 -6.27 -6.80 -4.49
C LEU A 210 -5.56 -5.75 -5.34
N GLY A 211 -5.31 -4.54 -4.83
CA GLY A 211 -4.76 -3.43 -5.63
C GLY A 211 -5.83 -2.68 -6.42
N GLN A 212 -5.40 -1.69 -7.22
CA GLN A 212 -6.31 -0.76 -7.90
C GLN A 212 -7.08 -1.38 -9.08
N THR A 213 -6.49 -2.36 -9.78
CA THR A 213 -7.08 -2.91 -11.02
C THR A 213 -8.19 -3.90 -10.69
N GLU A 214 -7.93 -4.74 -9.70
CA GLU A 214 -8.77 -5.83 -9.26
C GLU A 214 -9.90 -5.33 -8.36
N ALA A 215 -9.64 -4.30 -7.55
CA ALA A 215 -10.69 -3.62 -6.78
C ALA A 215 -11.73 -2.97 -7.70
N ALA A 216 -11.30 -2.36 -8.82
CA ALA A 216 -12.21 -1.75 -9.78
C ALA A 216 -13.18 -2.76 -10.42
N ILE A 217 -12.72 -4.00 -10.68
CA ILE A 217 -13.57 -5.08 -11.23
C ILE A 217 -14.76 -5.37 -10.29
N LEU A 218 -14.54 -5.34 -8.97
CA LEU A 218 -15.61 -5.62 -8.01
C LEU A 218 -16.73 -4.59 -8.11
N ILE A 219 -16.39 -3.35 -8.44
CA ILE A 219 -17.31 -2.22 -8.52
C ILE A 219 -17.80 -1.89 -9.93
N GLU A 220 -17.37 -2.65 -10.94
CA GLU A 220 -17.71 -2.42 -12.34
C GLU A 220 -19.21 -2.15 -12.59
N PRO A 221 -20.16 -2.96 -12.06
CA PRO A 221 -21.60 -2.73 -12.29
C PRO A 221 -22.10 -1.37 -11.80
N SER A 222 -21.35 -0.74 -10.90
CA SER A 222 -21.71 0.45 -10.17
C SER A 222 -21.13 1.72 -10.76
N LEU A 223 -19.98 1.63 -11.46
CA LEU A 223 -19.25 2.76 -12.04
C LEU A 223 -20.14 3.69 -12.90
N GLY A 224 -21.09 3.11 -13.64
CA GLY A 224 -22.02 3.89 -14.47
C GLY A 224 -22.96 4.80 -13.67
N THR A 225 -23.29 4.41 -12.44
CA THR A 225 -24.26 5.11 -11.57
C THR A 225 -23.64 5.92 -10.44
N MET A 226 -22.33 5.74 -10.19
CA MET A 226 -21.60 6.46 -9.15
C MET A 226 -21.54 7.96 -9.42
N THR A 227 -21.55 8.77 -8.37
CA THR A 227 -21.28 10.20 -8.44
C THR A 227 -19.81 10.47 -8.73
N ASP A 228 -19.46 11.70 -9.10
CA ASP A 228 -18.06 12.06 -9.38
C ASP A 228 -17.20 12.01 -8.10
N SER A 229 -17.79 12.22 -6.92
CA SER A 229 -17.12 12.08 -5.62
C SER A 229 -16.88 10.62 -5.24
N GLU A 230 -17.83 9.73 -5.54
CA GLU A 230 -17.64 8.29 -5.37
C GLU A 230 -16.53 7.76 -6.30
N ILE A 231 -16.49 8.21 -7.56
CA ILE A 231 -15.40 7.88 -8.50
C ILE A 231 -14.06 8.42 -8.00
N HIS A 232 -14.03 9.66 -7.50
CA HIS A 232 -12.80 10.21 -6.91
C HIS A 232 -12.32 9.37 -5.73
N ALA A 233 -13.23 8.87 -4.87
CA ALA A 233 -12.88 7.98 -3.76
C ALA A 233 -12.34 6.62 -4.23
N VAL A 234 -12.92 6.04 -5.29
CA VAL A 234 -12.41 4.82 -5.92
C VAL A 234 -10.97 5.01 -6.39
N MET A 235 -10.71 6.08 -7.14
CA MET A 235 -9.38 6.37 -7.67
C MET A 235 -8.37 6.68 -6.56
N THR A 236 -8.79 7.48 -5.57
CA THR A 236 -7.97 7.83 -4.40
C THR A 236 -7.54 6.59 -3.62
N ALA A 237 -8.48 5.67 -3.34
CA ALA A 237 -8.17 4.41 -2.66
C ALA A 237 -7.20 3.54 -3.48
N GLY A 238 -7.38 3.51 -4.80
CA GLY A 238 -6.45 2.83 -5.71
C GLY A 238 -5.03 3.38 -5.64
N PHE A 239 -4.87 4.70 -5.53
CA PHE A 239 -3.56 5.35 -5.38
C PHE A 239 -2.97 5.22 -3.97
N ALA A 240 -3.80 5.15 -2.93
CA ALA A 240 -3.35 5.10 -1.53
C ALA A 240 -2.88 3.71 -1.08
N CYS A 241 -3.22 2.66 -1.83
CA CYS A 241 -2.92 1.27 -1.48
C CYS A 241 -1.91 0.64 -2.46
N ILE A 242 -1.34 -0.49 -2.05
CA ILE A 242 -0.58 -1.39 -2.91
C ILE A 242 -1.33 -2.70 -3.10
N ALA A 243 -1.02 -3.44 -4.16
CA ALA A 243 -1.56 -4.78 -4.37
C ALA A 243 -0.84 -5.81 -3.50
N GLY A 244 -1.59 -6.79 -2.98
CA GLY A 244 -1.01 -7.92 -2.24
C GLY A 244 -0.02 -8.75 -3.06
N SER A 245 -0.18 -8.77 -4.39
CA SER A 245 0.75 -9.40 -5.33
C SER A 245 2.15 -8.78 -5.31
N LEU A 246 2.24 -7.49 -4.96
CA LEU A 246 3.51 -6.74 -4.89
C LEU A 246 4.09 -6.70 -3.49
N PHE A 247 3.37 -7.22 -2.50
CA PHE A 247 3.78 -7.23 -1.10
C PHE A 247 5.18 -7.84 -0.92
N SER A 248 5.44 -8.99 -1.54
CA SER A 248 6.76 -9.63 -1.44
C SER A 248 7.86 -8.91 -2.21
N ALA A 249 7.53 -8.16 -3.27
CA ALA A 249 8.53 -7.41 -4.01
C ALA A 249 9.09 -6.25 -3.18
N TYR A 250 8.25 -5.58 -2.37
CA TYR A 250 8.75 -4.55 -1.46
C TYR A 250 9.50 -5.14 -0.27
N ILE A 251 9.12 -6.33 0.19
CA ILE A 251 9.86 -7.07 1.23
C ILE A 251 11.25 -7.47 0.76
N SER A 252 11.41 -7.87 -0.51
CA SER A 252 12.73 -8.18 -1.05
C SER A 252 13.64 -6.94 -1.14
N PHE A 253 13.05 -5.74 -1.24
CA PHE A 253 13.74 -4.46 -1.05
C PHE A 253 13.95 -4.06 0.43
N GLY A 254 13.69 -4.95 1.38
CA GLY A 254 13.94 -4.72 2.79
C GLY A 254 12.88 -3.90 3.51
N ALA A 255 11.68 -3.74 2.93
CA ALA A 255 10.54 -3.19 3.65
C ALA A 255 10.01 -4.20 4.68
N CYS A 256 9.63 -3.73 5.87
CA CYS A 256 9.08 -4.60 6.90
C CYS A 256 7.68 -5.13 6.49
N PRO A 257 7.44 -6.45 6.49
CA PRO A 257 6.13 -7.02 6.18
C PRO A 257 5.01 -6.45 7.08
N GLN A 258 5.29 -6.31 8.38
CA GLN A 258 4.35 -5.74 9.33
C GLN A 258 3.94 -4.32 8.92
N TYR A 259 4.89 -3.47 8.51
CA TYR A 259 4.66 -2.07 8.17
C TYR A 259 3.92 -1.92 6.84
N LEU A 260 4.23 -2.74 5.85
CA LEU A 260 3.49 -2.75 4.60
C LEU A 260 2.02 -3.14 4.83
N LEU A 261 1.79 -4.18 5.63
CA LEU A 261 0.44 -4.70 5.86
C LEU A 261 -0.39 -3.73 6.71
N SER A 262 0.20 -3.07 7.70
CA SER A 262 -0.52 -2.08 8.51
C SER A 262 -0.80 -0.82 7.68
N ALA A 263 0.17 -0.41 6.85
CA ALA A 263 0.02 0.74 5.96
C ALA A 263 -1.17 0.57 5.01
N THR A 264 -1.34 -0.59 4.35
CA THR A 264 -2.45 -0.80 3.42
C THR A 264 -3.82 -0.76 4.12
N VAL A 265 -3.94 -1.39 5.29
CA VAL A 265 -5.20 -1.39 6.07
C VAL A 265 -5.56 0.02 6.54
N MET A 266 -4.57 0.77 7.03
CA MET A 266 -4.72 2.15 7.48
C MET A 266 -5.06 3.10 6.31
N SER A 267 -4.36 2.95 5.17
CA SER A 267 -4.55 3.76 3.97
C SER A 267 -5.96 3.63 3.39
N ALA A 268 -6.59 2.45 3.49
CA ALA A 268 -7.96 2.27 3.02
C ALA A 268 -8.98 3.15 3.77
N ALA A 269 -8.81 3.36 5.07
CA ALA A 269 -9.70 4.23 5.86
C ALA A 269 -9.46 5.71 5.57
N VAL A 270 -8.19 6.15 5.56
CA VAL A 270 -7.85 7.56 5.38
C VAL A 270 -8.05 8.04 3.94
N SER A 271 -7.90 7.15 2.95
CA SER A 271 -8.18 7.48 1.54
C SER A 271 -9.62 7.92 1.32
N LEU A 272 -10.59 7.33 2.01
CA LEU A 272 -11.97 7.79 2.01
C LEU A 272 -12.10 9.18 2.66
N ALA A 273 -11.44 9.41 3.80
CA ALA A 273 -11.46 10.71 4.48
C ALA A 273 -10.88 11.82 3.58
N VAL A 274 -9.66 11.63 3.08
CA VAL A 274 -8.96 12.61 2.23
C VAL A 274 -9.69 12.83 0.91
N SER A 275 -10.22 11.77 0.30
CA SER A 275 -11.08 11.89 -0.89
C SER A 275 -12.28 12.79 -0.63
N LYS A 276 -12.99 12.61 0.50
CA LYS A 276 -14.17 13.41 0.84
C LYS A 276 -13.85 14.83 1.30
N ILE A 277 -12.60 15.14 1.64
CA ILE A 277 -12.11 16.53 1.77
C ILE A 277 -11.87 17.14 0.39
N ILE A 278 -11.05 16.48 -0.44
CA ILE A 278 -10.58 17.03 -1.72
C ILE A 278 -11.71 17.10 -2.76
N TYR A 279 -12.62 16.13 -2.76
CA TYR A 279 -13.76 16.06 -3.66
C TYR A 279 -15.04 15.68 -2.90
N PRO A 280 -15.67 16.62 -2.18
CA PRO A 280 -16.83 16.34 -1.33
C PRO A 280 -18.06 15.85 -2.10
N GLU A 281 -18.91 15.09 -1.41
CA GLU A 281 -20.15 14.55 -1.97
C GLU A 281 -21.26 15.62 -2.07
N ILE A 282 -21.56 16.05 -3.30
CA ILE A 282 -22.58 17.07 -3.60
C ILE A 282 -23.85 16.43 -4.20
N GLN A 283 -23.69 15.31 -4.90
CA GLN A 283 -24.79 14.61 -5.56
C GLN A 283 -25.41 13.59 -4.61
N GLU A 284 -26.69 13.25 -4.83
CA GLU A 284 -27.29 12.14 -4.10
C GLU A 284 -26.86 10.81 -4.72
N SER A 285 -26.17 9.99 -3.93
CA SER A 285 -25.76 8.64 -4.36
C SER A 285 -26.97 7.71 -4.52
N LYS A 286 -26.97 7.00 -5.65
CA LYS A 286 -27.93 5.92 -5.95
C LYS A 286 -27.55 4.59 -5.29
N GLN A 287 -26.43 4.54 -4.55
CA GLN A 287 -25.77 3.31 -4.10
C GLN A 287 -25.51 3.28 -2.59
N LYS A 288 -26.44 3.82 -1.80
CA LYS A 288 -26.32 3.87 -0.34
C LYS A 288 -26.30 2.48 0.30
N ASP A 289 -27.04 1.51 -0.24
CA ASP A 289 -27.19 0.19 0.40
C ASP A 289 -26.32 -0.91 -0.22
N MET A 290 -25.56 -1.61 0.62
CA MET A 290 -24.77 -2.79 0.20
C MET A 290 -25.65 -3.93 -0.36
N LYS A 291 -26.96 -3.95 -0.03
CA LYS A 291 -27.90 -4.98 -0.54
C LYS A 291 -28.23 -4.83 -2.02
N SER A 292 -28.10 -3.64 -2.59
CA SER A 292 -28.29 -3.43 -4.04
C SER A 292 -27.04 -3.78 -4.85
N PHE A 293 -25.92 -4.07 -4.18
CA PHE A 293 -24.66 -4.35 -4.82
C PHE A 293 -24.60 -5.83 -5.25
N LYS A 294 -24.60 -6.07 -6.57
CA LYS A 294 -24.42 -7.41 -7.14
C LYS A 294 -22.96 -7.56 -7.55
N PHE A 295 -22.29 -8.56 -7.00
CA PHE A 295 -20.97 -8.96 -7.48
C PHE A 295 -21.13 -9.65 -8.85
N ASN A 296 -20.25 -9.32 -9.79
CA ASN A 296 -20.15 -10.06 -11.04
C ASN A 296 -19.55 -11.43 -10.74
N SER A 297 -20.36 -12.49 -10.84
CA SER A 297 -19.83 -13.85 -10.82
C SER A 297 -18.93 -14.02 -12.04
N ARG A 298 -17.62 -14.22 -11.85
CA ARG A 298 -16.76 -14.65 -12.96
C ARG A 298 -17.24 -16.04 -13.39
N GLY A 299 -17.63 -16.18 -14.65
CA GLY A 299 -18.24 -17.39 -15.22
C GLY A 299 -17.27 -18.54 -15.42
N HIS A 300 -16.36 -18.81 -14.48
CA HIS A 300 -15.47 -19.97 -14.55
C HIS A 300 -16.25 -21.24 -14.19
N ASN A 301 -15.95 -22.34 -14.85
CA ASN A 301 -16.65 -23.61 -14.67
C ASN A 301 -16.04 -24.46 -13.54
N ASN A 302 -14.73 -24.30 -13.28
CA ASN A 302 -14.04 -25.06 -12.23
C ASN A 302 -12.80 -24.34 -11.68
N VAL A 303 -12.26 -24.88 -10.58
CA VAL A 303 -11.09 -24.30 -9.87
C VAL A 303 -9.82 -24.34 -10.72
N LEU A 304 -9.60 -25.35 -11.56
CA LEU A 304 -8.39 -25.46 -12.38
C LEU A 304 -8.36 -24.38 -13.47
N GLU A 305 -9.51 -24.11 -14.08
CA GLU A 305 -9.69 -22.99 -15.01
C GLU A 305 -9.33 -21.65 -14.33
N CYS A 306 -9.81 -21.43 -13.09
CA CYS A 306 -9.49 -20.22 -12.34
C CYS A 306 -7.99 -20.04 -12.07
N ILE A 307 -7.28 -21.13 -11.76
CA ILE A 307 -5.82 -21.12 -11.51
C ILE A 307 -5.09 -20.72 -12.78
N SER A 308 -5.40 -21.38 -13.90
CA SER A 308 -4.73 -21.15 -15.19
C SER A 308 -4.98 -19.72 -15.68
N ASP A 309 -6.23 -19.26 -15.68
CA ASP A 309 -6.58 -17.93 -16.14
C ASP A 309 -5.99 -16.85 -15.23
N GLY A 310 -6.03 -17.06 -13.91
CA GLY A 310 -5.41 -16.17 -12.93
C GLY A 310 -3.90 -16.05 -13.12
N ALA A 311 -3.21 -17.16 -13.38
CA ALA A 311 -1.78 -17.17 -13.65
C ALA A 311 -1.42 -16.44 -14.96
N VAL A 312 -2.10 -16.77 -16.07
CA VAL A 312 -1.83 -16.17 -17.39
C VAL A 312 -2.13 -14.67 -17.39
N HIS A 313 -3.23 -14.26 -16.77
CA HIS A 313 -3.56 -12.84 -16.62
C HIS A 313 -2.49 -12.10 -15.80
N SER A 314 -2.02 -12.73 -14.73
CA SER A 314 -0.98 -12.16 -13.86
C SER A 314 0.38 -12.03 -14.54
N ALA A 315 0.72 -12.94 -15.46
CA ALA A 315 1.96 -12.87 -16.24
C ALA A 315 2.04 -11.60 -17.11
N GLN A 316 0.91 -11.08 -17.59
CA GLN A 316 0.87 -9.82 -18.34
C GLN A 316 1.30 -8.64 -17.47
N PHE A 317 0.92 -8.62 -16.19
CA PHE A 317 1.38 -7.61 -15.24
C PHE A 317 2.88 -7.67 -14.99
N VAL A 318 3.46 -8.88 -14.89
CA VAL A 318 4.91 -9.05 -14.75
C VAL A 318 5.65 -8.42 -15.94
N ALA A 319 5.19 -8.68 -17.16
CA ALA A 319 5.77 -8.10 -18.36
C ALA A 319 5.65 -6.56 -18.38
N ALA A 320 4.47 -6.04 -18.03
CA ALA A 320 4.21 -4.59 -17.98
C ALA A 320 5.08 -3.88 -16.93
N ILE A 321 5.20 -4.44 -15.72
CA ILE A 321 6.05 -3.89 -14.65
C ILE A 321 7.52 -3.90 -15.09
N THR A 322 7.99 -5.01 -15.67
CA THR A 322 9.38 -5.13 -16.14
C THR A 322 9.71 -4.07 -17.20
N ALA A 323 8.85 -3.92 -18.21
CA ALA A 323 9.03 -2.93 -19.26
C ALA A 323 9.09 -1.50 -18.70
N ASN A 324 8.14 -1.15 -17.81
CA ASN A 324 8.09 0.17 -17.20
C ASN A 324 9.32 0.45 -16.31
N LEU A 325 9.80 -0.51 -15.53
CA LEU A 325 10.99 -0.35 -14.69
C LEU A 325 12.24 -0.07 -15.51
N ILE A 326 12.45 -0.81 -16.61
CA ILE A 326 13.59 -0.59 -17.50
C ILE A 326 13.58 0.84 -18.06
N VAL A 327 12.43 1.28 -18.60
CA VAL A 327 12.30 2.61 -19.20
C VAL A 327 12.48 3.71 -18.16
N TYR A 328 11.82 3.62 -17.01
CA TYR A 328 11.88 4.69 -16.01
C TYR A 328 13.23 4.80 -15.30
N LEU A 329 13.91 3.69 -15.03
CA LEU A 329 15.27 3.73 -14.46
C LEU A 329 16.27 4.33 -15.45
N ALA A 330 16.19 3.95 -16.73
CA ALA A 330 17.04 4.53 -17.77
C ALA A 330 16.76 6.03 -17.95
N LEU A 331 15.48 6.43 -17.95
CA LEU A 331 15.10 7.84 -18.04
C LEU A 331 15.58 8.64 -16.83
N LEU A 332 15.46 8.08 -15.62
CA LEU A 332 15.96 8.73 -14.41
C LEU A 332 17.48 8.93 -14.47
N ALA A 333 18.22 7.90 -14.87
CA ALA A 333 19.67 8.00 -15.04
C ALA A 333 20.07 9.07 -16.08
N LEU A 334 19.34 9.13 -17.20
CA LEU A 334 19.53 10.17 -18.22
C LEU A 334 19.26 11.57 -17.65
N LEU A 335 18.13 11.76 -16.95
CA LEU A 335 17.79 13.05 -16.34
C LEU A 335 18.82 13.48 -15.31
N ASN A 336 19.28 12.57 -14.46
CA ASN A 336 20.34 12.84 -13.48
C ASN A 336 21.66 13.23 -14.16
N SER A 337 22.04 12.55 -15.24
CA SER A 337 23.25 12.86 -16.00
C SER A 337 23.18 14.24 -16.67
N VAL A 338 22.05 14.55 -17.32
CA VAL A 338 21.81 15.85 -17.95
C VAL A 338 21.81 16.97 -16.92
N LEU A 339 21.15 16.78 -15.78
CA LEU A 339 21.15 17.77 -14.70
C LEU A 339 22.52 17.93 -14.06
N GLY A 340 23.29 16.84 -13.91
CA GLY A 340 24.67 16.90 -13.45
C GLY A 340 25.55 17.74 -14.39
N PHE A 341 25.37 17.59 -15.71
CA PHE A 341 26.04 18.43 -16.71
C PHE A 341 25.66 19.91 -16.57
N PHE A 342 24.39 20.24 -16.35
CA PHE A 342 24.02 21.64 -16.08
C PHE A 342 24.51 22.11 -14.71
N GLY A 343 24.59 21.22 -13.73
CA GLY A 343 25.12 21.47 -12.41
C GLY A 343 26.60 21.85 -12.43
N THR A 344 27.43 21.18 -13.25
CA THR A 344 28.85 21.54 -13.39
C THR A 344 29.04 22.95 -13.95
N LEU A 345 28.12 23.44 -14.80
CA LEU A 345 28.17 24.81 -15.34
C LEU A 345 27.95 25.89 -14.27
N VAL A 346 27.33 25.54 -13.13
CA VAL A 346 27.04 26.44 -12.01
C VAL A 346 27.77 26.04 -10.71
N ASP A 347 28.87 25.28 -10.84
CA ASP A 347 29.69 24.78 -9.72
C ASP A 347 28.93 23.93 -8.69
N TYR A 348 27.89 23.22 -9.15
CA TYR A 348 27.10 22.29 -8.35
C TYR A 348 26.94 20.93 -9.07
N PRO A 349 28.03 20.15 -9.24
CA PRO A 349 28.05 18.94 -10.07
C PRO A 349 27.15 17.82 -9.53
N GLU A 350 26.79 17.87 -8.26
CA GLU A 350 25.94 16.87 -7.62
C GLU A 350 24.44 17.07 -7.87
N LEU A 351 24.06 17.99 -8.77
CA LEU A 351 22.67 18.24 -9.12
C LEU A 351 22.04 16.99 -9.77
N THR A 352 21.02 16.45 -9.15
CA THR A 352 20.25 15.33 -9.69
C THR A 352 18.75 15.63 -9.64
N PHE A 353 17.98 14.95 -10.47
CA PHE A 353 16.52 15.04 -10.45
C PHE A 353 15.98 14.62 -9.08
N ASN A 354 16.59 13.61 -8.47
CA ASN A 354 16.25 13.14 -7.12
C ASN A 354 16.40 14.26 -6.08
N LYS A 355 17.54 14.96 -6.07
CA LYS A 355 17.76 16.10 -5.14
C LYS A 355 16.77 17.23 -5.35
N ILE A 356 16.43 17.57 -6.60
CA ILE A 356 15.41 18.60 -6.90
C ILE A 356 14.06 18.20 -6.29
N LEU A 357 13.64 16.95 -6.48
CA LEU A 357 12.44 16.43 -5.86
C LEU A 357 12.56 16.42 -4.32
N GLY A 358 13.72 16.06 -3.79
CA GLY A 358 14.04 16.14 -2.36
C GLY A 358 13.75 17.52 -1.79
N TYR A 359 14.26 18.60 -2.40
CA TYR A 359 14.00 19.96 -1.96
C TYR A 359 12.51 20.34 -2.02
N VAL A 360 11.77 19.89 -3.04
CA VAL A 360 10.32 20.14 -3.15
C VAL A 360 9.55 19.43 -2.03
N PHE A 361 9.91 18.20 -1.71
CA PHE A 361 9.22 17.40 -0.69
C PHE A 361 9.79 17.58 0.72
N PHE A 362 10.92 18.28 0.89
CA PHE A 362 11.60 18.45 2.18
C PHE A 362 10.68 19.04 3.26
N PRO A 363 9.91 20.13 3.02
CA PRO A 363 9.02 20.66 4.04
C PRO A 363 7.96 19.64 4.49
N LEU A 364 7.49 18.81 3.54
CA LEU A 364 6.50 17.77 3.81
C LEU A 364 7.10 16.64 4.65
N ALA A 365 8.32 16.19 4.31
CA ALA A 365 9.07 15.18 5.06
C ALA A 365 9.50 15.66 6.46
N TYR A 366 9.87 16.93 6.58
CA TYR A 366 10.24 17.52 7.87
C TYR A 366 9.03 17.57 8.81
N MET A 367 7.88 18.03 8.31
CA MET A 367 6.66 18.15 9.11
C MET A 367 6.06 16.80 9.53
N MET A 368 6.32 15.69 8.82
CA MET A 368 5.93 14.36 9.31
C MET A 368 6.85 13.82 10.42
N GLY A 369 7.93 14.53 10.76
CA GLY A 369 8.92 14.10 11.75
C GLY A 369 9.72 12.90 11.26
N ALA A 370 10.28 12.99 10.04
CA ALA A 370 10.96 11.87 9.36
C ALA A 370 12.16 11.31 10.14
N SER A 371 12.99 12.16 10.76
CA SER A 371 14.16 11.73 11.54
C SER A 371 14.08 12.18 12.99
N ASP A 372 14.48 11.29 13.90
CA ASP A 372 14.65 11.51 15.34
C ASP A 372 16.12 11.71 15.74
N ALA A 373 17.03 11.91 14.78
CA ALA A 373 18.42 12.20 15.06
C ALA A 373 18.56 13.46 15.94
N VAL A 374 19.42 13.36 16.96
CA VAL A 374 19.70 14.47 17.90
C VAL A 374 20.55 15.55 17.24
N ASP A 375 21.47 15.15 16.36
CA ASP A 375 22.30 16.07 15.59
C ASP A 375 21.45 16.70 14.45
N PRO A 376 21.29 18.04 14.42
CA PRO A 376 20.53 18.72 13.37
C PRO A 376 21.05 18.43 11.95
N ALA A 377 22.36 18.25 11.77
CA ALA A 377 22.92 17.98 10.45
C ALA A 377 22.50 16.61 9.93
N VAL A 378 22.56 15.59 10.79
CA VAL A 378 22.08 14.23 10.49
C VAL A 378 20.56 14.24 10.28
N GLN A 379 19.82 14.99 11.10
CA GLN A 379 18.37 15.09 10.97
C GLN A 379 17.97 15.66 9.60
N ILE A 380 18.64 16.71 9.13
CA ILE A 380 18.39 17.32 7.82
C ILE A 380 18.75 16.35 6.69
N ASP A 381 19.90 15.68 6.77
CA ASP A 381 20.35 14.72 5.76
C ASP A 381 19.38 13.52 5.64
N GLU A 382 18.98 12.92 6.76
CA GLU A 382 18.01 11.83 6.76
C GLU A 382 16.63 12.29 6.27
N THR A 383 16.19 13.49 6.66
CA THR A 383 14.93 14.06 6.19
C THR A 383 14.97 14.33 4.68
N MET A 384 16.10 14.81 4.15
CA MET A 384 16.29 15.02 2.72
C MET A 384 16.19 13.70 1.96
N LYS A 385 16.83 12.64 2.45
CA LYS A 385 16.71 11.30 1.84
C LYS A 385 15.27 10.80 1.83
N VAL A 386 14.53 10.96 2.93
CA VAL A 386 13.10 10.61 2.96
C VAL A 386 12.30 11.44 1.95
N ALA A 387 12.58 12.75 1.83
CA ALA A 387 11.95 13.62 0.86
C ALA A 387 12.26 13.22 -0.59
N GLU A 388 13.50 12.85 -0.89
CA GLU A 388 13.90 12.33 -2.20
C GLU A 388 13.09 11.07 -2.55
N LEU A 389 12.93 10.13 -1.60
CA LEU A 389 12.14 8.92 -1.79
C LEU A 389 10.67 9.24 -2.07
N MET A 390 10.07 10.15 -1.30
CA MET A 390 8.69 10.63 -1.53
C MET A 390 8.53 11.24 -2.92
N GLY A 391 9.52 12.03 -3.34
CA GLY A 391 9.58 12.64 -4.66
C GLY A 391 9.68 11.61 -5.78
N MET A 392 10.65 10.70 -5.69
CA MET A 392 10.86 9.60 -6.64
C MET A 392 9.60 8.75 -6.79
N LYS A 393 8.96 8.42 -5.67
CA LYS A 393 7.68 7.70 -5.67
C LYS A 393 6.61 8.45 -6.46
N THR A 394 6.44 9.75 -6.18
CA THR A 394 5.36 10.54 -6.79
C THR A 394 5.60 10.78 -8.28
N ALA A 395 6.84 11.12 -8.67
CA ALA A 395 7.19 11.46 -10.05
C ALA A 395 7.34 10.22 -10.94
N LEU A 396 7.91 9.14 -10.40
CA LEU A 396 8.20 7.92 -11.14
C LEU A 396 7.25 6.81 -10.68
N ASN A 397 7.69 6.00 -9.71
CA ASN A 397 6.91 4.94 -9.09
C ASN A 397 7.55 4.51 -7.76
N GLU A 398 6.77 3.77 -6.98
CA GLU A 398 7.16 3.27 -5.66
C GLU A 398 8.23 2.18 -5.71
N PHE A 399 8.34 1.39 -6.77
CA PHE A 399 9.38 0.36 -6.90
C PHE A 399 10.78 0.97 -6.92
N ILE A 400 10.99 2.00 -7.72
CA ILE A 400 12.27 2.71 -7.81
C ILE A 400 12.61 3.31 -6.44
N ALA A 401 11.63 3.91 -5.77
CA ALA A 401 11.84 4.46 -4.44
C ALA A 401 12.18 3.39 -3.40
N TYR A 402 11.50 2.23 -3.39
CA TYR A 402 11.84 1.13 -2.49
C TYR A 402 13.21 0.51 -2.80
N GLN A 403 13.60 0.40 -4.07
CA GLN A 403 14.92 -0.05 -4.45
C GLN A 403 16.00 0.90 -3.94
N GLN A 404 15.80 2.22 -4.09
CA GLN A 404 16.72 3.22 -3.55
C GLN A 404 16.79 3.18 -2.02
N LEU A 405 15.64 3.00 -1.34
CA LEU A 405 15.59 2.79 0.11
C LEU A 405 16.40 1.55 0.51
N SER A 406 16.27 0.43 -0.21
CA SER A 406 17.04 -0.79 0.03
C SER A 406 18.54 -0.54 -0.07
N GLN A 407 18.98 0.19 -1.11
CA GLN A 407 20.38 0.51 -1.32
C GLN A 407 20.93 1.34 -0.17
N TRP A 408 20.24 2.44 0.19
CA TRP A 408 20.67 3.32 1.28
C TRP A 408 20.66 2.67 2.66
N LYS A 409 19.79 1.67 2.87
CA LYS A 409 19.83 0.84 4.08
C LYS A 409 21.05 -0.08 4.09
N SER A 410 21.36 -0.70 2.94
CA SER A 410 22.45 -1.68 2.82
C SER A 410 23.85 -1.07 2.88
N ASP A 411 24.03 0.13 2.32
CA ASP A 411 25.33 0.84 2.31
C ASP A 411 25.54 1.72 3.56
N GLY A 412 24.50 1.84 4.41
CA GLY A 412 24.53 2.66 5.61
C GLY A 412 24.37 4.15 5.37
N THR A 413 23.92 4.56 4.18
CA THR A 413 23.59 5.95 3.84
C THR A 413 22.40 6.46 4.65
N LEU A 414 21.38 5.62 4.91
CA LEU A 414 20.23 5.97 5.74
C LEU A 414 20.18 5.07 6.98
N LYS A 415 20.70 5.54 8.11
CA LYS A 415 20.87 4.73 9.34
C LYS A 415 19.68 4.81 10.29
N GLY A 416 19.00 5.95 10.35
CA GLY A 416 17.87 6.19 11.25
C GLY A 416 16.73 5.20 11.01
N THR A 417 16.45 4.37 12.00
CA THR A 417 15.37 3.37 11.97
C THR A 417 13.99 4.04 11.86
N ARG A 418 13.83 5.22 12.47
CA ARG A 418 12.64 6.06 12.29
C ARG A 418 12.50 6.54 10.84
N ALA A 419 13.57 7.08 10.25
CA ALA A 419 13.54 7.57 8.87
C ALA A 419 13.21 6.45 7.88
N GLN A 420 13.81 5.27 8.05
CA GLN A 420 13.46 4.07 7.27
C GLN A 420 11.99 3.66 7.45
N THR A 421 11.46 3.75 8.68
CA THR A 421 10.07 3.42 8.99
C THR A 421 9.11 4.39 8.31
N ILE A 422 9.33 5.70 8.49
CA ILE A 422 8.51 6.76 7.89
C ILE A 422 8.54 6.66 6.35
N ALA A 423 9.73 6.44 5.77
CA ALA A 423 9.86 6.18 4.34
C ALA A 423 9.01 4.98 3.90
N THR A 424 9.10 3.84 4.61
CA THR A 424 8.29 2.64 4.29
C THR A 424 6.79 2.97 4.24
N TYR A 425 6.25 3.70 5.21
CA TYR A 425 4.84 4.08 5.17
C TYR A 425 4.50 5.10 4.08
N ALA A 426 5.35 6.11 3.86
CA ALA A 426 5.11 7.16 2.86
C ALA A 426 5.15 6.60 1.41
N LEU A 427 5.99 5.58 1.19
CA LEU A 427 6.15 4.88 -0.08
C LEU A 427 5.04 3.86 -0.35
N CYS A 428 4.34 3.38 0.69
CA CYS A 428 3.28 2.37 0.55
C CYS A 428 2.01 2.93 -0.11
N GLY A 429 2.02 2.98 -1.44
CA GLY A 429 0.85 3.25 -2.28
C GLY A 429 1.22 3.54 -3.74
N PHE A 430 0.30 3.26 -4.67
CA PHE A 430 0.45 3.52 -6.10
C PHE A 430 0.31 5.00 -6.52
N SER A 431 0.42 5.94 -5.59
CA SER A 431 0.21 7.37 -5.85
C SER A 431 1.40 7.96 -6.61
N ASN A 432 1.48 7.68 -7.91
CA ASN A 432 2.46 8.22 -8.83
C ASN A 432 1.83 8.66 -10.17
N ILE A 433 2.52 9.51 -10.93
CA ILE A 433 1.99 10.07 -12.19
C ILE A 433 1.71 8.98 -13.23
N SER A 434 2.53 7.93 -13.29
CA SER A 434 2.35 6.83 -14.26
C SER A 434 1.03 6.07 -14.03
N MET A 435 0.60 5.95 -12.77
CA MET A 435 -0.62 5.22 -12.40
C MET A 435 -1.91 5.97 -12.78
N ILE A 436 -1.86 7.28 -13.09
CA ILE A 436 -3.01 8.00 -13.64
C ILE A 436 -3.48 7.36 -14.94
N GLY A 437 -2.54 7.08 -15.86
CA GLY A 437 -2.85 6.47 -17.15
C GLY A 437 -3.45 5.07 -16.97
N SER A 438 -2.87 4.27 -16.08
CA SER A 438 -3.36 2.93 -15.76
C SER A 438 -4.78 2.94 -15.20
N GLN A 439 -5.07 3.76 -14.18
CA GLN A 439 -6.42 3.82 -13.61
C GLN A 439 -7.45 4.32 -14.62
N ILE A 440 -7.14 5.39 -15.37
CA ILE A 440 -8.07 5.89 -16.40
C ILE A 440 -8.31 4.80 -17.45
N GLY A 441 -7.28 4.08 -17.88
CA GLY A 441 -7.38 2.98 -18.83
C GLY A 441 -8.33 1.89 -18.34
N ILE A 442 -8.08 1.37 -17.13
CA ILE A 442 -8.86 0.28 -16.52
C ILE A 442 -10.32 0.69 -16.30
N LEU A 443 -10.56 1.87 -15.73
CA LEU A 443 -11.93 2.33 -15.48
C LEU A 443 -12.67 2.63 -16.79
N SER A 444 -11.96 3.10 -17.83
CA SER A 444 -12.56 3.38 -19.14
C SER A 444 -12.91 2.12 -19.92
N THR A 445 -12.19 1.00 -19.74
CA THR A 445 -12.59 -0.27 -20.37
C THR A 445 -13.86 -0.83 -19.74
N MET A 446 -14.03 -0.66 -18.43
CA MET A 446 -15.23 -1.07 -17.68
C MET A 446 -16.44 -0.15 -17.93
N CYS A 447 -16.21 1.17 -17.99
CA CYS A 447 -17.29 2.14 -18.21
C CYS A 447 -16.88 3.25 -19.21
N PRO A 448 -16.88 2.96 -20.53
CA PRO A 448 -16.40 3.90 -21.55
C PRO A 448 -17.12 5.25 -21.53
N LYS A 449 -18.41 5.26 -21.20
CA LYS A 449 -19.25 6.48 -21.14
C LYS A 449 -18.79 7.49 -20.07
N ARG A 450 -18.04 7.05 -19.06
CA ARG A 450 -17.55 7.89 -17.94
C ARG A 450 -16.06 8.27 -18.07
N LYS A 451 -15.40 7.94 -19.20
CA LYS A 451 -13.98 8.25 -19.45
C LYS A 451 -13.61 9.71 -19.15
N SER A 452 -14.46 10.66 -19.55
CA SER A 452 -14.22 12.09 -19.32
C SER A 452 -14.26 12.48 -17.83
N VAL A 453 -15.05 11.76 -17.02
CA VAL A 453 -15.09 11.95 -15.56
C VAL A 453 -13.82 11.40 -14.92
N PHE A 454 -13.41 10.18 -15.28
CA PHE A 454 -12.18 9.57 -14.77
C PHE A 454 -10.97 10.48 -15.01
N ALA A 455 -10.82 11.00 -16.23
CA ALA A 455 -9.73 11.91 -16.57
C ALA A 455 -9.78 13.22 -15.77
N ARG A 456 -10.97 13.78 -15.55
CA ARG A 456 -11.16 15.06 -14.84
C ARG A 456 -10.78 14.99 -13.37
N VAL A 457 -11.06 13.86 -12.71
CA VAL A 457 -10.81 13.70 -11.26
C VAL A 457 -9.45 13.11 -10.94
N ALA A 458 -8.77 12.49 -11.92
CA ALA A 458 -7.56 11.69 -11.71
C ALA A 458 -6.43 12.42 -10.99
N VAL A 459 -6.11 13.66 -11.37
CA VAL A 459 -5.00 14.42 -10.77
C VAL A 459 -5.29 14.74 -9.30
N ARG A 460 -6.54 15.11 -8.98
CA ARG A 460 -6.96 15.36 -7.59
C ARG A 460 -6.97 14.06 -6.78
N ALA A 461 -7.38 12.95 -7.39
CA ALA A 461 -7.35 11.64 -6.76
C ALA A 461 -5.91 11.17 -6.49
N LEU A 462 -4.96 11.46 -7.39
CA LEU A 462 -3.54 11.20 -7.17
C LEU A 462 -3.03 11.95 -5.94
N ILE A 463 -3.26 13.27 -5.87
CA ILE A 463 -2.87 14.12 -4.73
C ILE A 463 -3.50 13.58 -3.44
N ALA A 464 -4.78 13.21 -3.48
CA ALA A 464 -5.49 12.63 -2.36
C ALA A 464 -4.87 11.30 -1.92
N GLY A 465 -4.47 10.44 -2.85
CA GLY A 465 -3.79 9.18 -2.58
C GLY A 465 -2.41 9.40 -1.95
N THR A 466 -1.65 10.37 -2.47
CA THR A 466 -0.34 10.77 -1.92
C THR A 466 -0.46 11.27 -0.48
N PHE A 467 -1.41 12.18 -0.20
CA PHE A 467 -1.67 12.67 1.15
C PHE A 467 -2.15 11.56 2.09
N SER A 468 -2.92 10.59 1.58
CA SER A 468 -3.34 9.42 2.35
C SER A 468 -2.15 8.60 2.82
N CYS A 469 -1.19 8.27 1.94
CA CYS A 469 0.05 7.59 2.32
C CYS A 469 0.86 8.39 3.35
N PHE A 470 0.97 9.71 3.17
CA PHE A 470 1.73 10.56 4.09
C PHE A 470 1.06 10.73 5.45
N MET A 471 -0.27 10.78 5.51
CA MET A 471 -1.03 10.75 6.76
C MET A 471 -0.88 9.40 7.46
N THR A 472 -0.83 8.28 6.72
CA THR A 472 -0.48 6.96 7.27
C THR A 472 0.92 6.97 7.88
N ALA A 473 1.90 7.56 7.22
CA ALA A 473 3.26 7.73 7.75
C ALA A 473 3.30 8.60 9.02
N CYS A 474 2.51 9.68 9.08
CA CYS A 474 2.37 10.50 10.28
C CYS A 474 1.82 9.68 11.45
N VAL A 475 0.76 8.87 11.23
CA VAL A 475 0.20 8.02 12.30
C VAL A 475 1.20 6.96 12.76
N ALA A 476 1.98 6.37 11.84
CA ALA A 476 3.08 5.49 12.22
C ALA A 476 4.13 6.23 13.07
N GLY A 477 4.51 7.44 12.69
CA GLY A 477 5.44 8.30 13.43
C GLY A 477 4.96 8.75 14.81
N ILE A 478 3.64 8.77 15.04
CA ILE A 478 3.02 9.02 16.35
C ILE A 478 3.06 7.75 17.22
N LEU A 479 2.73 6.59 16.64
CA LEU A 479 2.40 5.40 17.42
C LEU A 479 3.56 4.42 17.67
N ILE A 480 4.57 4.41 16.82
CA ILE A 480 5.70 3.48 16.95
C ILE A 480 6.69 4.00 17.99
N ASP A 481 6.84 3.27 19.10
CA ASP A 481 7.90 3.53 20.10
C ASP A 481 9.26 3.07 19.60
N GLU A 482 9.34 1.79 19.23
CA GLU A 482 10.57 1.12 18.84
C GLU A 482 10.45 0.68 17.37
N PRO A 483 11.06 1.41 16.44
CA PRO A 483 11.05 1.04 15.03
C PRO A 483 11.82 -0.27 14.79
N LEU A 484 11.27 -1.12 13.94
CA LEU A 484 11.86 -2.37 13.51
C LEU A 484 12.91 -2.11 12.44
N SER A 485 14.09 -2.70 12.61
CA SER A 485 15.09 -2.78 11.55
C SER A 485 14.88 -4.05 10.74
N CYS A 486 14.28 -3.93 9.55
CA CYS A 486 14.20 -5.04 8.60
C CYS A 486 15.29 -4.88 7.56
N ASN A 487 16.07 -5.94 7.31
CA ASN A 487 17.12 -5.93 6.29
C ASN A 487 16.66 -6.73 5.07
N SER A 488 17.14 -6.35 3.90
CA SER A 488 16.99 -7.15 2.68
C SER A 488 17.69 -8.49 2.87
N ALA A 489 17.14 -9.58 2.30
CA ALA A 489 17.61 -10.95 2.51
C ALA A 489 19.08 -11.23 2.10
N ALA A 490 19.79 -10.25 1.55
CA ALA A 490 21.14 -10.38 0.99
C ALA A 490 22.29 -10.17 2.01
N SER A 491 22.03 -10.06 3.32
CA SER A 491 23.05 -9.62 4.30
C SER A 491 23.64 -10.71 5.21
N ASN A 492 23.53 -11.99 4.89
CA ASN A 492 24.21 -13.05 5.66
C ASN A 492 25.49 -13.46 4.93
N GLY A 493 26.60 -13.60 5.70
CA GLY A 493 27.97 -13.70 5.21
C GLY A 493 28.17 -14.59 3.99
N CYS A 494 28.57 -13.98 2.89
CA CYS A 494 28.90 -14.64 1.63
C CYS A 494 30.43 -14.68 1.43
N VAL A 495 30.90 -15.61 0.61
CA VAL A 495 32.30 -15.73 0.18
C VAL A 495 32.53 -14.81 -1.03
N ARG A 496 33.45 -13.84 -0.90
CA ARG A 496 33.91 -13.03 -2.04
C ARG A 496 34.89 -13.82 -2.90
N LEU A 497 34.55 -14.03 -4.17
CA LEU A 497 35.38 -14.75 -5.15
C LEU A 497 36.74 -14.05 -5.44
N GLU A 498 36.91 -12.78 -5.06
CA GLU A 498 38.18 -12.06 -5.17
C GLU A 498 39.33 -12.66 -4.34
N ARG A 499 39.06 -13.62 -3.43
CA ARG A 499 40.08 -14.31 -2.61
C ARG A 499 40.47 -15.71 -3.11
N MET A 500 40.04 -16.15 -4.28
CA MET A 500 40.62 -17.36 -4.88
C MET A 500 41.82 -16.98 -5.77
N ASN A 501 42.98 -16.81 -5.13
CA ASN A 501 44.25 -16.91 -5.84
C ASN A 501 44.34 -18.34 -6.42
N PHE A 502 44.10 -18.48 -7.73
CA PHE A 502 44.38 -19.69 -8.50
C PHE A 502 45.90 -19.91 -8.62
N ASN A 503 46.58 -20.17 -7.51
CA ASN A 503 48.02 -20.43 -7.50
C ASN A 503 48.45 -21.64 -6.70
N ASN A 504 47.54 -22.53 -6.29
CA ASN A 504 47.93 -23.84 -5.76
C ASN A 504 47.08 -24.94 -6.40
N THR A 505 47.80 -25.82 -7.09
CA THR A 505 47.41 -27.17 -7.48
C THR A 505 46.76 -27.90 -6.30
N ALA A 506 45.50 -28.31 -6.45
CA ALA A 506 44.91 -29.36 -5.64
C ALA A 506 44.07 -30.24 -6.58
N GLU A 507 44.42 -31.51 -6.58
CA GLU A 507 43.84 -32.58 -7.40
C GLU A 507 42.31 -32.65 -7.27
N PHE A 508 41.65 -32.78 -8.41
CA PHE A 508 40.27 -33.24 -8.48
C PHE A 508 40.27 -34.76 -8.38
N ASP A 509 40.02 -35.31 -7.20
CA ASP A 509 39.52 -36.67 -7.07
C ASP A 509 38.02 -36.66 -7.35
N TYR A 510 37.65 -37.24 -8.49
CA TYR A 510 36.29 -37.63 -8.81
C TYR A 510 36.03 -39.01 -8.22
N GLU A 511 35.14 -39.11 -7.23
CA GLU A 511 34.37 -40.34 -6.99
C GLU A 511 32.87 -40.06 -7.14
N LEU A 512 32.23 -41.02 -7.81
CA LEU A 512 30.91 -41.05 -8.44
C LEU A 512 29.71 -40.91 -7.48
#